data_AF-A0A7R9Z4S6-F1
#
_entry.id   AF-A0A7R9Z4S6-F1
#
_cell.length_a   1.000
_cell.length_b   1.000
_cell.length_c   1.000
_cell.angle_alpha   90.00
_cell.angle_beta   90.00
_cell.angle_gamma   90.00
#
_symmetry.space_group_name_H-M   'P 1'
#
loop_
_entity.id
_entity.type
_entity.pdbx_description
1 polymer ?
#
loop_
_entity_poly.entity_id
_entity_poly.type
_entity_poly.pdbx_seq_one_letter_code
_entity_poly.pdbx_strand_id
1 'polypeptide(L)'
;MNGPRSSSVALIIFLLQLCTSHGESGYCTWSRFRGSTFPSCTGKRQGGYCDENSQQCEKDCQGMWCEYKPSGSVISVQFSQATSNQPLPSIPFQGRKSPPKRATTTRYWDCTGGACGCAYLPFGDDDLPAHCHSNAMFAAPEENAYGAKFYGTAAISEALGGGNWLAEGCGKCWKVTGTSPITSETTTLVLKGTNFCPPSNAPCSGGKAHFDIAAPGFDVPQYSLSNTCDIVEVSELKGMQACSNWMMGNKDPSINCDCSLFNDPVLRTGCENFLSLKWDNPEVEYEEVNCPRELGQLPCWNENGGRYPEGVPSRCSDPLGV
;
A
#
# COMPACT_ATOMS: atom_id res chain seq x y z
N MET A 1 87.90 37.59 5.26
CA MET A 1 87.10 36.81 4.30
C MET A 1 85.76 37.52 4.15
N ASN A 2 85.55 38.09 2.97
CA ASN A 2 84.32 38.75 2.45
C ASN A 2 83.13 37.78 2.55
N GLY A 3 81.85 38.12 2.66
CA GLY A 3 81.07 39.35 2.52
C GLY A 3 79.56 38.96 2.55
N PRO A 4 78.62 39.92 2.48
CA PRO A 4 77.19 39.76 2.83
C PRO A 4 76.21 39.84 1.63
N ARG A 5 74.89 39.75 1.94
CA ARG A 5 73.67 40.21 1.21
C ARG A 5 72.98 39.27 0.19
N SER A 6 71.66 39.11 0.36
CA SER A 6 70.59 39.69 -0.50
C SER A 6 69.48 38.74 -0.96
N SER A 7 68.25 39.26 -0.83
CA SER A 7 66.91 39.00 -1.40
C SER A 7 66.73 38.08 -2.63
N SER A 8 65.61 37.33 -2.66
CA SER A 8 64.39 37.64 -3.46
C SER A 8 63.47 36.42 -3.75
N VAL A 9 62.18 36.59 -3.44
CA VAL A 9 60.95 36.30 -4.22
C VAL A 9 60.71 34.92 -4.90
N ALA A 10 59.66 34.24 -4.39
CA ALA A 10 58.57 33.44 -5.00
C ALA A 10 58.78 32.45 -6.18
N LEU A 11 58.26 31.21 -6.05
CA LEU A 11 57.14 30.66 -6.86
C LEU A 11 56.61 29.31 -6.31
N ILE A 12 55.29 29.20 -6.28
CA ILE A 12 54.37 28.07 -6.02
C ILE A 12 54.61 26.89 -6.98
N ILE A 13 54.44 25.60 -6.57
CA ILE A 13 53.55 24.56 -7.17
C ILE A 13 53.33 23.36 -6.20
N PHE A 14 52.04 23.13 -5.92
CA PHE A 14 51.26 21.93 -5.51
C PHE A 14 51.92 20.55 -5.31
N LEU A 15 51.58 19.93 -4.18
CA LEU A 15 50.89 18.62 -4.12
C LEU A 15 50.23 18.44 -2.74
N LEU A 16 48.98 18.91 -2.64
CA LEU A 16 48.05 18.55 -1.57
C LEU A 16 47.61 17.10 -1.82
N GLN A 17 48.23 16.15 -1.13
CA GLN A 17 47.62 14.85 -0.91
C GLN A 17 46.53 15.05 0.14
N LEU A 18 45.28 15.07 -0.34
CA LEU A 18 44.09 15.10 0.48
C LEU A 18 44.06 13.87 1.39
N CYS A 19 44.52 14.01 2.63
CA CYS A 19 43.96 13.23 3.72
C CYS A 19 42.54 13.76 3.94
N THR A 20 41.58 13.17 3.24
CA THR A 20 40.16 13.31 3.57
C THR A 20 39.97 12.73 4.97
N SER A 21 39.85 13.63 5.94
CA SER A 21 39.21 13.34 7.22
C SER A 21 37.91 12.59 6.92
N HIS A 22 37.78 11.36 7.44
CA HIS A 22 36.52 10.65 7.45
C HIS A 22 35.56 11.45 8.33
N GLY A 23 34.82 12.35 7.68
CA GLY A 23 33.76 13.13 8.29
C GLY A 23 32.67 12.18 8.77
N GLU A 24 32.23 12.44 9.98
CA GLU A 24 31.27 11.68 10.77
C GLU A 24 30.06 11.25 9.93
N SER A 25 29.84 9.93 9.84
CA SER A 25 28.82 9.33 8.99
C SER A 25 27.42 9.62 9.51
N GLY A 26 26.56 10.15 8.64
CA GLY A 26 25.13 10.23 8.89
C GLY A 26 24.49 8.84 9.10
N TYR A 27 23.21 8.83 9.38
CA TYR A 27 22.43 7.60 9.51
C TYR A 27 21.08 7.75 8.82
N CYS A 28 20.50 6.63 8.43
CA CYS A 28 19.19 6.60 7.82
C CYS A 28 18.11 6.45 8.91
N THR A 29 17.01 7.18 8.76
CA THR A 29 15.88 7.06 9.68
C THR A 29 14.56 6.90 8.94
N TRP A 30 13.69 6.08 9.52
CA TRP A 30 12.32 5.83 9.06
C TRP A 30 11.29 6.35 10.06
N SER A 31 11.71 7.31 10.90
CA SER A 31 10.85 7.86 11.96
C SER A 31 9.69 8.65 11.36
N ARG A 32 8.49 8.10 11.50
CA ARG A 32 7.39 8.81 12.16
C ARG A 32 6.62 7.91 13.12
N PHE A 33 7.08 7.88 14.37
CA PHE A 33 6.18 7.81 15.52
C PHE A 33 5.78 9.25 15.91
N ARG A 34 4.47 9.47 16.08
CA ARG A 34 3.76 10.62 16.68
C ARG A 34 3.79 11.97 15.92
N GLY A 35 2.79 12.17 15.07
CA GLY A 35 2.10 13.47 14.89
C GLY A 35 2.86 14.64 14.27
N SER A 36 4.12 14.49 13.84
CA SER A 36 4.81 15.52 13.06
C SER A 36 4.54 15.33 11.57
N THR A 37 4.47 16.43 10.81
CA THR A 37 4.18 16.44 9.38
C THR A 37 5.39 16.30 8.46
N PHE A 38 6.60 16.04 9.00
CA PHE A 38 7.83 15.77 8.20
C PHE A 38 8.72 14.70 8.84
N PRO A 39 9.47 13.88 8.07
CA PRO A 39 10.46 12.97 8.66
C PRO A 39 11.49 13.80 9.43
N SER A 40 11.85 13.38 10.64
CA SER A 40 12.79 14.11 11.52
C SER A 40 13.98 13.23 11.90
N CYS A 41 15.16 13.84 11.99
CA CYS A 41 16.40 13.21 12.45
C CYS A 41 16.45 12.94 13.96
N THR A 42 15.32 12.56 14.54
CA THR A 42 15.16 12.26 15.97
C THR A 42 15.02 10.75 16.23
N GLY A 43 15.05 9.92 15.18
CA GLY A 43 14.98 8.47 15.27
C GLY A 43 16.22 7.81 15.82
N LYS A 44 16.06 6.61 16.40
CA LYS A 44 17.19 5.73 16.72
C LYS A 44 17.82 5.20 15.44
N ARG A 45 19.16 5.23 15.38
CA ARG A 45 19.94 4.55 14.35
C ARG A 45 19.61 3.06 14.35
N GLN A 46 19.16 2.52 13.22
CA GLN A 46 18.83 1.10 13.12
C GLN A 46 20.02 0.23 12.69
N GLY A 47 21.07 0.83 12.10
CA GLY A 47 22.25 0.10 11.64
C GLY A 47 22.00 -0.67 10.34
N GLY A 48 23.08 -1.06 9.65
CA GLY A 48 23.03 -1.92 8.47
C GLY A 48 23.17 -1.20 7.12
N TYR A 49 22.81 -1.90 6.04
CA TYR A 49 22.99 -1.49 4.63
C TYR A 49 22.52 -0.05 4.35
N CYS A 50 21.37 0.34 4.90
CA CYS A 50 20.79 1.66 4.63
C CYS A 50 21.51 2.82 5.33
N ASP A 51 22.38 2.55 6.32
CA ASP A 51 23.18 3.56 7.03
C ASP A 51 24.53 3.85 6.35
N GLU A 52 24.82 3.25 5.20
CA GLU A 52 26.12 3.36 4.53
C GLU A 52 26.34 4.72 3.84
N ASN A 53 25.30 5.29 3.21
CA ASN A 53 25.33 6.64 2.64
C ASN A 53 23.92 7.18 2.33
N SER A 54 23.84 8.49 2.08
CA SER A 54 22.57 9.19 1.81
C SER A 54 21.83 8.70 0.58
N GLN A 55 22.57 8.33 -0.46
CA GLN A 55 21.98 7.94 -1.73
C GLN A 55 21.24 6.60 -1.59
N GLN A 56 21.85 5.67 -0.88
CA GLN A 56 21.32 4.36 -0.55
C GLN A 56 20.13 4.47 0.42
N CYS A 57 20.24 5.33 1.42
CA CYS A 57 19.14 5.63 2.33
C CYS A 57 17.91 6.18 1.60
N GLU A 58 18.08 7.20 0.76
CA GLU A 58 16.96 7.93 0.14
C GLU A 58 16.37 7.21 -1.07
N LYS A 59 17.21 6.51 -1.86
CA LYS A 59 16.76 5.86 -3.09
C LYS A 59 16.39 4.39 -2.89
N ASP A 60 17.24 3.65 -2.20
CA ASP A 60 17.11 2.19 -2.13
C ASP A 60 16.27 1.80 -0.92
N CYS A 61 16.46 2.49 0.21
CA CYS A 61 15.76 2.21 1.45
C CYS A 61 14.60 3.17 1.77
N GLN A 62 14.38 4.17 0.92
CA GLN A 62 13.32 5.18 1.04
C GLN A 62 13.21 5.84 2.44
N GLY A 63 14.33 5.90 3.17
CA GLY A 63 14.44 6.60 4.43
C GLY A 63 14.90 8.04 4.24
N MET A 64 14.95 8.81 5.33
CA MET A 64 15.58 10.13 5.32
C MET A 64 17.02 10.02 5.82
N TRP A 65 17.97 10.56 5.06
CA TRP A 65 19.36 10.65 5.51
C TRP A 65 19.54 11.79 6.50
N CYS A 66 20.15 11.48 7.64
CA CYS A 66 20.39 12.43 8.72
C CYS A 66 21.88 12.62 8.93
N GLU A 67 22.38 13.80 8.61
CA GLU A 67 23.75 14.20 8.93
C GLU A 67 23.90 14.43 10.43
N TYR A 68 24.96 13.89 11.02
CA TYR A 68 25.28 14.16 12.41
C TYR A 68 25.70 15.64 12.53
N LYS A 69 24.88 16.46 13.19
CA LYS A 69 25.25 17.84 13.55
C LYS A 69 25.19 17.98 15.07
N PRO A 70 26.27 18.41 15.74
CA PRO A 70 26.18 18.79 17.14
C PRO A 70 25.18 19.96 17.28
N SER A 71 24.23 19.83 18.22
CA SER A 71 22.97 20.57 18.23
C SER A 71 23.10 22.10 18.24
N GLY A 72 22.20 22.77 17.50
CA GLY A 72 21.70 24.10 17.83
C GLY A 72 21.57 25.04 16.63
N SER A 73 20.41 25.03 15.96
CA SER A 73 19.76 26.20 15.31
C SER A 73 18.51 25.77 14.54
N VAL A 74 17.37 26.41 14.79
CA VAL A 74 16.07 26.19 14.13
C VAL A 74 15.90 27.25 13.04
N ILE A 75 15.52 26.87 11.82
CA ILE A 75 15.15 27.81 10.74
C ILE A 75 13.65 27.69 10.45
N SER A 76 12.92 28.80 10.57
CA SER A 76 11.50 28.94 10.22
C SER A 76 11.33 29.37 8.75
N VAL A 77 10.40 28.75 8.02
CA VAL A 77 10.01 29.20 6.66
C VAL A 77 8.53 29.57 6.67
N GLN A 78 8.21 30.80 6.25
CA GLN A 78 6.84 31.31 6.07
C GLN A 78 6.32 31.02 4.65
N PHE A 79 5.03 30.68 4.53
CA PHE A 79 4.31 30.64 3.27
C PHE A 79 3.16 31.66 3.26
N SER A 80 3.05 32.40 2.16
CA SER A 80 2.02 33.41 1.88
C SER A 80 0.83 32.81 1.12
N GLN A 81 -0.39 33.09 1.60
CA GLN A 81 -1.65 32.68 0.98
C GLN A 81 -2.06 33.62 -0.17
N ALA A 82 -2.58 33.06 -1.27
CA ALA A 82 -3.23 33.81 -2.34
C ALA A 82 -4.74 33.49 -2.35
N THR A 83 -5.56 34.52 -2.18
CA THR A 83 -7.03 34.46 -2.32
C THR A 83 -7.44 34.84 -3.73
N SER A 84 -8.28 34.04 -4.39
CA SER A 84 -9.00 34.44 -5.60
C SER A 84 -10.46 34.00 -5.50
N ASN A 85 -11.33 34.94 -5.18
CA ASN A 85 -12.78 34.80 -5.22
C ASN A 85 -13.31 35.52 -6.46
N GLN A 86 -13.69 34.79 -7.51
CA GLN A 86 -14.73 35.23 -8.46
C GLN A 86 -15.50 34.02 -9.02
N PRO A 87 -16.85 34.12 -9.17
CA PRO A 87 -17.65 33.05 -9.76
C PRO A 87 -17.68 33.16 -11.31
N LEU A 88 -17.46 32.04 -11.99
CA LEU A 88 -17.60 31.92 -13.45
C LEU A 88 -19.08 31.68 -13.86
N PRO A 89 -19.50 32.13 -15.06
CA PRO A 89 -20.87 31.91 -15.56
C PRO A 89 -21.11 30.46 -16.01
N SER A 90 -22.30 29.95 -15.68
CA SER A 90 -22.76 28.59 -15.98
C SER A 90 -23.18 28.44 -17.45
N ILE A 91 -22.43 27.64 -18.22
CA ILE A 91 -22.83 27.14 -19.55
C ILE A 91 -23.46 25.74 -19.35
N PRO A 92 -24.57 25.39 -20.03
CA PRO A 92 -25.18 24.07 -19.92
C PRO A 92 -24.27 23.00 -20.53
N PHE A 93 -23.73 22.11 -19.71
CA PHE A 93 -22.85 21.03 -20.14
C PHE A 93 -23.69 19.86 -20.67
N GLN A 94 -23.83 19.74 -21.99
CA GLN A 94 -24.27 18.50 -22.61
C GLN A 94 -23.09 17.51 -22.55
N GLY A 95 -23.16 16.60 -21.57
CA GLY A 95 -22.08 15.70 -21.19
C GLY A 95 -21.62 14.76 -22.30
N ARG A 96 -20.44 15.03 -22.85
CA ARG A 96 -19.64 14.02 -23.54
C ARG A 96 -19.10 13.08 -22.45
N LYS A 97 -19.68 11.89 -22.29
CA LYS A 97 -19.12 10.83 -21.42
C LYS A 97 -17.67 10.58 -21.85
N SER A 98 -16.72 10.80 -20.96
CA SER A 98 -15.33 10.41 -21.19
C SER A 98 -15.27 8.89 -21.43
N PRO A 99 -14.30 8.40 -22.23
CA PRO A 99 -14.07 6.97 -22.36
C PRO A 99 -13.92 6.31 -20.98
N PRO A 100 -14.42 5.09 -20.80
CA PRO A 100 -14.25 4.36 -19.53
C PRO A 100 -12.76 4.17 -19.25
N LYS A 101 -12.35 4.41 -18.00
CA LYS A 101 -10.96 4.16 -17.56
C LYS A 101 -10.75 2.66 -17.45
N ARG A 102 -9.55 2.17 -17.76
CA ARG A 102 -9.20 0.74 -17.73
C ARG A 102 -8.11 0.45 -16.70
N ALA A 103 -8.22 -0.69 -16.03
CA ALA A 103 -7.23 -1.21 -15.10
C ALA A 103 -7.00 -2.71 -15.33
N THR A 104 -5.89 -3.23 -14.82
CA THR A 104 -5.65 -4.68 -14.72
C THR A 104 -5.99 -5.15 -13.30
N THR A 105 -6.17 -6.47 -13.14
CA THR A 105 -6.43 -7.08 -11.83
C THR A 105 -5.48 -8.23 -11.54
N THR A 106 -5.13 -8.39 -10.26
CA THR A 106 -4.61 -9.64 -9.68
C THR A 106 -5.39 -9.96 -8.40
N ARG A 107 -4.87 -10.90 -7.62
CA ARG A 107 -5.46 -11.45 -6.41
C ARG A 107 -4.35 -11.70 -5.40
N TYR A 108 -4.59 -11.35 -4.14
CA TYR A 108 -3.63 -11.55 -3.05
C TYR A 108 -4.35 -11.81 -1.73
N TRP A 109 -3.59 -12.32 -0.76
CA TRP A 109 -3.91 -12.29 0.66
C TRP A 109 -2.65 -12.54 1.49
N ASP A 110 -1.99 -11.48 1.94
CA ASP A 110 -0.69 -11.55 2.62
C ASP A 110 -0.81 -11.55 4.16
N CYS A 111 -2.04 -11.51 4.69
CA CYS A 111 -2.38 -11.39 6.10
C CYS A 111 -1.83 -10.14 6.82
N THR A 112 -1.17 -9.21 6.13
CA THR A 112 -0.59 -8.03 6.76
C THR A 112 -1.63 -6.95 7.02
N GLY A 113 -1.34 -6.07 7.98
CA GLY A 113 -2.22 -4.96 8.28
C GLY A 113 -2.45 -3.96 7.14
N GLY A 114 -1.64 -4.03 6.09
CA GLY A 114 -1.76 -3.23 4.88
C GLY A 114 -1.48 -1.74 5.08
N ALA A 115 -1.24 -1.04 3.97
CA ALA A 115 -0.86 0.37 3.98
C ALA A 115 -1.98 1.33 4.43
N CYS A 116 -3.25 0.91 4.44
CA CYS A 116 -4.36 1.74 4.89
C CYS A 116 -4.82 1.45 6.33
N GLY A 117 -4.13 0.51 6.99
CA GLY A 117 -4.37 0.13 8.38
C GLY A 117 -5.76 -0.46 8.63
N CYS A 118 -6.30 -1.22 7.67
CA CYS A 118 -7.56 -1.96 7.79
C CYS A 118 -7.31 -3.32 8.45
N ALA A 119 -6.91 -3.28 9.71
CA ALA A 119 -6.26 -4.39 10.40
C ALA A 119 -6.49 -4.35 11.91
N TYR A 120 -6.00 -5.37 12.60
CA TYR A 120 -6.08 -5.50 14.04
C TYR A 120 -4.80 -6.10 14.63
N LEU A 121 -4.60 -6.01 15.94
CA LEU A 121 -3.44 -6.60 16.63
C LEU A 121 -3.84 -7.94 17.27
N PRO A 122 -3.57 -9.09 16.64
CA PRO A 122 -3.94 -10.39 17.21
C PRO A 122 -3.23 -10.67 18.55
N PHE A 123 -2.03 -10.12 18.73
CA PHE A 123 -1.19 -10.35 19.91
C PHE A 123 -0.85 -9.06 20.68
N GLY A 124 -1.46 -7.93 20.32
CA GLY A 124 -1.16 -6.61 20.91
C GLY A 124 0.20 -6.04 20.49
N ASP A 125 0.78 -6.52 19.39
CA ASP A 125 2.06 -6.06 18.86
C ASP A 125 1.84 -5.19 17.61
N ASP A 126 2.18 -3.90 17.70
CA ASP A 126 2.02 -2.91 16.62
C ASP A 126 2.85 -3.25 15.37
N ASP A 127 3.89 -4.09 15.50
CA ASP A 127 4.72 -4.53 14.37
C ASP A 127 4.12 -5.73 13.62
N LEU A 128 3.09 -6.39 14.18
CA LEU A 128 2.43 -7.57 13.61
C LEU A 128 0.91 -7.41 13.50
N PRO A 129 0.40 -6.37 12.82
CA PRO A 129 -1.04 -6.25 12.57
C PRO A 129 -1.49 -7.30 11.55
N ALA A 130 -2.63 -7.93 11.84
CA ALA A 130 -3.30 -8.89 10.97
C ALA A 130 -4.36 -8.21 10.11
N HIS A 131 -4.41 -8.58 8.83
CA HIS A 131 -5.43 -8.12 7.90
C HIS A 131 -6.83 -8.49 8.41
N CYS A 132 -7.76 -7.55 8.48
CA CYS A 132 -9.12 -7.87 8.91
C CYS A 132 -9.81 -8.83 7.93
N HIS A 133 -10.45 -9.89 8.44
CA HIS A 133 -11.15 -10.87 7.58
C HIS A 133 -12.27 -10.21 6.78
N SER A 134 -12.90 -9.17 7.31
CA SER A 134 -13.89 -8.31 6.65
C SER A 134 -13.39 -7.59 5.40
N ASN A 135 -12.08 -7.57 5.15
CA ASN A 135 -11.53 -7.10 3.87
C ASN A 135 -11.75 -8.11 2.74
N ALA A 136 -12.04 -9.36 3.07
CA ALA A 136 -12.43 -10.36 2.07
C ALA A 136 -13.74 -9.97 1.37
N MET A 137 -13.91 -10.51 0.17
CA MET A 137 -15.08 -10.21 -0.65
C MET A 137 -16.39 -10.77 -0.07
N PHE A 138 -17.45 -9.97 -0.03
CA PHE A 138 -18.77 -10.37 0.46
C PHE A 138 -19.89 -9.95 -0.52
N ALA A 139 -21.04 -10.63 -0.44
CA ALA A 139 -22.18 -10.36 -1.30
C ALA A 139 -22.67 -8.92 -1.13
N ALA A 140 -22.84 -8.21 -2.24
CA ALA A 140 -23.45 -6.90 -2.23
C ALA A 140 -24.98 -7.03 -2.03
N PRO A 141 -25.66 -6.06 -1.41
CA PRO A 141 -27.12 -6.05 -1.32
C PRO A 141 -27.77 -6.11 -2.71
N GLU A 142 -28.87 -6.86 -2.89
CA GLU A 142 -29.48 -7.13 -4.21
C GLU A 142 -29.84 -5.87 -5.01
N GLU A 143 -30.28 -4.80 -4.33
CA GLU A 143 -30.68 -3.53 -4.96
C GLU A 143 -29.67 -2.40 -4.74
N ASN A 144 -28.38 -2.73 -4.72
CA ASN A 144 -27.36 -1.71 -4.53
C ASN A 144 -27.23 -0.74 -5.72
N ALA A 145 -26.91 0.52 -5.43
CA ALA A 145 -26.86 1.61 -6.41
C ALA A 145 -25.80 1.42 -7.52
N TYR A 146 -24.88 0.48 -7.36
CA TYR A 146 -23.77 0.24 -8.28
C TYR A 146 -23.97 -0.97 -9.18
N GLY A 147 -25.05 -1.76 -8.97
CA GLY A 147 -25.27 -3.03 -9.66
C GLY A 147 -24.14 -4.05 -9.40
N ALA A 148 -23.46 -3.93 -8.25
CA ALA A 148 -22.37 -4.80 -7.89
C ALA A 148 -22.91 -6.15 -7.42
N LYS A 149 -22.21 -7.24 -7.77
CA LYS A 149 -22.46 -8.58 -7.24
C LYS A 149 -21.79 -8.76 -5.88
N PHE A 150 -20.60 -8.19 -5.71
CA PHE A 150 -19.84 -8.25 -4.48
C PHE A 150 -19.22 -6.90 -4.14
N TYR A 151 -19.00 -6.72 -2.84
CA TYR A 151 -18.13 -5.71 -2.26
C TYR A 151 -16.86 -6.39 -1.74
N GLY A 152 -15.75 -5.68 -1.73
CA GLY A 152 -14.50 -6.19 -1.19
C GLY A 152 -13.44 -5.11 -1.12
N THR A 153 -12.20 -5.52 -1.01
CA THR A 153 -11.06 -4.58 -0.93
C THR A 153 -9.94 -4.96 -1.89
N ALA A 154 -8.99 -4.05 -2.04
CA ALA A 154 -7.81 -4.27 -2.87
C ALA A 154 -6.58 -3.53 -2.34
N ALA A 155 -5.42 -4.09 -2.65
CA ALA A 155 -4.19 -3.32 -2.79
C ALA A 155 -4.23 -2.55 -4.12
N ILE A 156 -3.96 -1.25 -4.08
CA ILE A 156 -4.09 -0.36 -5.24
C ILE A 156 -2.72 0.18 -5.68
N SER A 157 -2.53 0.37 -6.98
CA SER A 157 -1.31 0.99 -7.52
C SER A 157 -1.27 2.51 -7.30
N GLU A 158 -0.10 3.11 -7.51
CA GLU A 158 0.11 4.57 -7.42
C GLU A 158 -0.81 5.37 -8.35
N ALA A 159 -1.16 4.83 -9.52
CA ALA A 159 -2.06 5.47 -10.46
C ALA A 159 -3.49 5.65 -9.94
N LEU A 160 -3.86 4.90 -8.90
CA LEU A 160 -5.13 5.01 -8.18
C LEU A 160 -4.99 5.77 -6.84
N GLY A 161 -3.83 6.40 -6.60
CA GLY A 161 -3.52 7.04 -5.32
C GLY A 161 -2.97 6.08 -4.27
N GLY A 162 -2.61 4.86 -4.65
CA GLY A 162 -1.89 3.93 -3.79
C GLY A 162 -0.50 4.47 -3.41
N GLY A 163 -0.01 4.05 -2.27
CA GLY A 163 1.30 4.43 -1.78
C GLY A 163 1.51 3.85 -0.39
N ASN A 164 2.63 4.20 0.23
CA ASN A 164 2.89 3.84 1.61
C ASN A 164 1.79 4.38 2.56
N TRP A 165 1.95 4.10 3.85
CA TRP A 165 1.03 4.44 4.94
C TRP A 165 0.05 5.60 4.70
N LEU A 166 -1.25 5.28 4.63
CA LEU A 166 -2.38 6.21 4.51
C LEU A 166 -2.30 7.17 3.32
N ALA A 167 -1.85 6.67 2.16
CA ALA A 167 -1.84 7.41 0.90
C ALA A 167 -3.25 7.86 0.44
N GLU A 168 -3.30 8.72 -0.57
CA GLU A 168 -4.53 9.37 -1.04
C GLU A 168 -5.66 8.39 -1.40
N GLY A 169 -5.32 7.23 -1.93
CA GLY A 169 -6.27 6.18 -2.32
C GLY A 169 -6.82 5.37 -1.14
N CYS A 170 -6.25 5.49 0.06
CA CYS A 170 -6.72 4.74 1.23
C CYS A 170 -8.16 5.13 1.59
N GLY A 171 -9.02 4.12 1.66
CA GLY A 171 -10.43 4.28 1.98
C GLY A 171 -11.31 4.81 0.85
N LYS A 172 -10.75 5.14 -0.33
CA LYS A 172 -11.55 5.40 -1.53
C LYS A 172 -12.12 4.11 -2.08
N CYS A 173 -13.22 4.22 -2.83
CA CYS A 173 -13.88 3.08 -3.45
C CYS A 173 -13.98 3.24 -4.97
N TRP A 174 -13.91 2.11 -5.67
CA TRP A 174 -14.06 2.05 -7.11
C TRP A 174 -15.11 1.03 -7.49
N LYS A 175 -15.99 1.41 -8.41
CA LYS A 175 -16.80 0.46 -9.16
C LYS A 175 -15.91 -0.16 -10.23
N VAL A 176 -15.83 -1.47 -10.25
CA VAL A 176 -14.94 -2.23 -11.14
C VAL A 176 -15.77 -3.25 -11.92
N THR A 177 -15.80 -3.16 -13.24
CA THR A 177 -16.58 -4.04 -14.11
C THR A 177 -15.66 -4.85 -15.00
N GLY A 178 -15.76 -6.17 -14.94
CA GLY A 178 -14.90 -7.10 -15.67
C GLY A 178 -15.69 -8.26 -16.24
N THR A 179 -15.15 -8.87 -17.29
CA THR A 179 -15.71 -10.09 -17.89
C THR A 179 -14.78 -11.25 -17.58
N SER A 180 -15.34 -12.33 -17.01
CA SER A 180 -14.58 -13.55 -16.77
C SER A 180 -14.05 -14.12 -18.08
N PRO A 181 -12.74 -14.41 -18.20
CA PRO A 181 -12.20 -15.10 -19.38
C PRO A 181 -12.63 -16.58 -19.45
N ILE A 182 -13.23 -17.11 -18.38
CA ILE A 182 -13.64 -18.51 -18.25
C ILE A 182 -15.12 -18.67 -18.59
N THR A 183 -15.99 -17.82 -18.05
CA THR A 183 -17.46 -17.94 -18.23
C THR A 183 -18.04 -16.94 -19.22
N SER A 184 -17.27 -15.93 -19.65
CA SER A 184 -17.76 -14.76 -20.39
C SER A 184 -18.85 -13.95 -19.67
N GLU A 185 -19.09 -14.22 -18.37
CA GLU A 185 -20.01 -13.43 -17.55
C GLU A 185 -19.37 -12.09 -17.18
N THR A 186 -20.09 -11.00 -17.42
CA THR A 186 -19.72 -9.67 -16.93
C THR A 186 -20.24 -9.49 -15.51
N THR A 187 -19.37 -9.08 -14.61
CA THR A 187 -19.71 -8.81 -13.22
C THR A 187 -19.17 -7.45 -12.80
N THR A 188 -19.89 -6.77 -11.90
CA THR A 188 -19.45 -5.54 -11.25
C THR A 188 -19.11 -5.80 -9.80
N LEU A 189 -18.01 -5.22 -9.32
CA LEU A 189 -17.58 -5.19 -7.94
C LEU A 189 -17.53 -3.73 -7.45
N VAL A 190 -17.60 -3.53 -6.13
CA VAL A 190 -17.09 -2.29 -5.51
C VAL A 190 -15.94 -2.64 -4.59
N LEU A 191 -14.77 -2.03 -4.83
CA LEU A 191 -13.54 -2.30 -4.09
C LEU A 191 -13.11 -1.07 -3.28
N LYS A 192 -12.87 -1.23 -1.98
CA LYS A 192 -12.20 -0.22 -1.13
C LYS A 192 -10.69 -0.40 -1.19
N GLY A 193 -9.94 0.70 -1.31
CA GLY A 193 -8.48 0.69 -1.21
C GLY A 193 -8.06 0.48 0.24
N THR A 194 -7.45 -0.67 0.54
CA THR A 194 -7.03 -1.04 1.91
C THR A 194 -5.56 -1.38 2.04
N ASN A 195 -4.85 -1.52 0.92
CA ASN A 195 -3.42 -1.78 0.91
C ASN A 195 -2.75 -1.13 -0.32
N PHE A 196 -1.44 -1.22 -0.40
CA PHE A 196 -0.63 -0.70 -1.49
C PHE A 196 -0.09 -1.83 -2.35
N CYS A 197 -0.27 -1.72 -3.66
CA CYS A 197 0.47 -2.55 -4.59
C CYS A 197 1.69 -1.77 -5.12
N PRO A 198 2.92 -2.09 -4.67
CA PRO A 198 4.10 -1.31 -5.01
C PRO A 198 4.55 -1.53 -6.46
N PRO A 199 5.28 -0.58 -7.06
CA PRO A 199 5.80 -0.70 -8.43
C PRO A 199 6.85 -1.80 -8.61
N SER A 200 7.38 -2.38 -7.52
CA SER A 200 8.18 -3.61 -7.57
C SER A 200 7.36 -4.83 -7.99
N ASN A 201 6.03 -4.79 -7.85
CA ASN A 201 5.13 -5.75 -8.44
C ASN A 201 4.81 -5.32 -9.89
N ALA A 202 5.15 -6.17 -10.86
CA ALA A 202 5.10 -5.81 -12.28
C ALA A 202 3.73 -5.30 -12.77
N PRO A 203 2.57 -5.86 -12.38
CA PRO A 203 1.25 -5.35 -12.75
C PRO A 203 0.94 -3.94 -12.23
N CYS A 204 1.59 -3.52 -11.14
CA CYS A 204 1.36 -2.24 -10.45
C CYS A 204 2.35 -1.14 -10.88
N SER A 205 3.34 -1.51 -11.68
CA SER A 205 4.39 -0.62 -12.17
C SER A 205 3.96 0.24 -13.37
N GLY A 206 4.77 1.26 -13.68
CA GLY A 206 4.66 2.02 -14.94
C GLY A 206 3.46 2.96 -15.02
N GLY A 207 2.95 3.46 -13.89
CA GLY A 207 1.86 4.44 -13.85
C GLY A 207 0.51 3.89 -14.31
N LYS A 208 0.32 2.55 -14.25
CA LYS A 208 -0.92 1.89 -14.65
C LYS A 208 -1.85 1.72 -13.46
N ALA A 209 -3.15 1.89 -13.70
CA ALA A 209 -4.18 1.55 -12.71
C ALA A 209 -4.24 0.02 -12.55
N HIS A 210 -4.15 -0.44 -11.31
CA HIS A 210 -4.16 -1.86 -10.97
C HIS A 210 -4.88 -2.10 -9.64
N PHE A 211 -5.73 -3.14 -9.62
CA PHE A 211 -6.36 -3.64 -8.40
C PHE A 211 -5.86 -5.05 -8.12
N ASP A 212 -5.06 -5.20 -7.08
CA ASP A 212 -4.70 -6.51 -6.55
C ASP A 212 -5.73 -6.86 -5.48
N ILE A 213 -6.70 -7.72 -5.83
CA ILE A 213 -7.95 -7.89 -5.08
C ILE A 213 -7.70 -8.80 -3.87
N ALA A 214 -8.20 -8.40 -2.69
CA ALA A 214 -8.08 -9.21 -1.48
C ALA A 214 -8.98 -10.47 -1.60
N ALA A 215 -8.34 -11.63 -1.81
CA ALA A 215 -8.98 -12.91 -2.05
C ALA A 215 -8.31 -14.00 -1.19
N PRO A 216 -8.87 -14.31 0.00
CA PRO A 216 -8.32 -15.33 0.88
C PRO A 216 -8.06 -16.64 0.15
N GLY A 217 -6.86 -17.21 0.35
CA GLY A 217 -6.49 -18.51 -0.22
C GLY A 217 -5.90 -18.45 -1.63
N PHE A 218 -5.96 -17.30 -2.31
CA PHE A 218 -5.44 -17.13 -3.67
C PHE A 218 -4.03 -16.53 -3.73
N ASP A 219 -3.43 -16.19 -2.59
CA ASP A 219 -2.05 -15.72 -2.57
C ASP A 219 -1.09 -16.83 -3.00
N VAL A 220 -0.03 -16.43 -3.69
CA VAL A 220 1.06 -17.32 -4.09
C VAL A 220 2.28 -16.88 -3.30
N PRO A 221 2.67 -17.59 -2.23
CA PRO A 221 3.73 -17.13 -1.32
C PRO A 221 5.04 -16.76 -2.02
N GLN A 222 5.36 -17.40 -3.15
CA GLN A 222 6.55 -17.11 -3.95
C GLN A 222 6.56 -15.72 -4.61
N TYR A 223 5.39 -15.11 -4.79
CA TYR A 223 5.22 -13.78 -5.40
C TYR A 223 4.76 -12.72 -4.38
N SER A 224 4.43 -13.14 -3.16
CA SER A 224 3.98 -12.27 -2.10
C SER A 224 5.16 -11.58 -1.43
N LEU A 225 5.17 -10.24 -1.45
CA LEU A 225 6.29 -9.43 -0.92
C LEU A 225 6.23 -9.27 0.60
N SER A 226 5.10 -9.57 1.23
CA SER A 226 4.86 -9.26 2.63
C SER A 226 4.04 -10.32 3.36
N ASN A 227 3.94 -11.55 2.86
CA ASN A 227 3.13 -12.58 3.51
C ASN A 227 3.58 -12.85 4.97
N THR A 228 2.66 -12.71 5.91
CA THR A 228 2.87 -12.97 7.35
C THR A 228 1.87 -13.98 7.91
N CYS A 229 1.14 -14.69 7.04
CA CYS A 229 0.05 -15.58 7.44
C CYS A 229 0.52 -16.71 8.37
N ASP A 230 1.77 -17.17 8.24
CA ASP A 230 2.38 -18.18 9.10
C ASP A 230 2.71 -17.67 10.52
N ILE A 231 2.61 -16.37 10.75
CA ILE A 231 2.82 -15.71 12.05
C ILE A 231 1.48 -15.29 12.64
N VAL A 232 0.69 -14.53 11.89
CA VAL A 232 -0.52 -13.86 12.42
C VAL A 232 -1.80 -14.68 12.26
N GLU A 233 -1.83 -15.66 11.35
CA GLU A 233 -3.02 -16.45 11.01
C GLU A 233 -2.73 -17.96 10.99
N VAL A 234 -1.99 -18.45 11.99
CA VAL A 234 -1.48 -19.84 12.06
C VAL A 234 -2.61 -20.88 11.94
N SER A 235 -3.78 -20.62 12.52
CA SER A 235 -4.93 -21.53 12.44
C SER A 235 -5.52 -21.63 11.03
N GLU A 236 -5.38 -20.58 10.21
CA GLU A 236 -5.95 -20.48 8.87
C GLU A 236 -4.94 -20.82 7.77
N LEU A 237 -3.70 -21.20 8.10
CA LEU A 237 -2.62 -21.40 7.11
C LEU A 237 -3.00 -22.37 5.97
N LYS A 238 -3.77 -23.43 6.27
CA LYS A 238 -4.28 -24.35 5.24
C LYS A 238 -5.28 -23.67 4.31
N GLY A 239 -6.18 -22.86 4.85
CA GLY A 239 -7.10 -22.02 4.09
C GLY A 239 -6.36 -20.99 3.24
N MET A 240 -5.32 -20.34 3.77
CA MET A 240 -4.50 -19.38 3.03
C MET A 240 -3.77 -19.98 1.82
N GLN A 241 -3.64 -21.31 1.76
CA GLN A 241 -3.07 -22.04 0.62
C GLN A 241 -4.12 -22.71 -0.27
N ALA A 242 -5.42 -22.60 0.09
CA ALA A 242 -6.52 -23.37 -0.48
C ALA A 242 -6.58 -23.30 -2.02
N CYS A 243 -6.30 -22.12 -2.58
CA CYS A 243 -6.45 -21.80 -4.00
C CYS A 243 -5.17 -21.22 -4.60
N SER A 244 -4.03 -21.38 -3.90
CA SER A 244 -2.74 -20.83 -4.31
C SER A 244 -2.33 -21.28 -5.72
N ASN A 245 -2.72 -22.49 -6.14
CA ASN A 245 -2.40 -23.05 -7.47
C ASN A 245 -3.55 -22.92 -8.49
N TRP A 246 -4.60 -22.16 -8.19
CA TRP A 246 -5.74 -22.00 -9.08
C TRP A 246 -5.32 -21.33 -10.40
N MET A 247 -5.66 -21.97 -11.53
CA MET A 247 -5.31 -21.57 -12.90
C MET A 247 -3.80 -21.58 -13.25
N MET A 248 -2.94 -22.06 -12.34
CA MET A 248 -1.51 -22.28 -12.58
C MET A 248 -1.22 -23.72 -13.00
N GLY A 249 -0.55 -23.89 -14.15
CA GLY A 249 -0.20 -25.22 -14.70
C GLY A 249 -1.39 -26.05 -15.21
N ASN A 250 -2.62 -25.75 -14.79
CA ASN A 250 -3.86 -26.32 -15.30
C ASN A 250 -4.90 -25.21 -15.51
N LYS A 251 -5.70 -25.31 -16.57
CA LYS A 251 -6.73 -24.33 -16.95
C LYS A 251 -8.15 -24.76 -16.62
N ASP A 252 -8.33 -25.91 -15.98
CA ASP A 252 -9.61 -26.30 -15.40
C ASP A 252 -9.89 -25.48 -14.12
N PRO A 253 -10.94 -24.64 -14.11
CA PRO A 253 -11.23 -23.74 -12.98
C PRO A 253 -11.93 -24.43 -11.80
N SER A 254 -12.15 -25.75 -11.88
CA SER A 254 -12.77 -26.58 -10.84
C SER A 254 -11.76 -27.30 -9.94
N ILE A 255 -10.48 -27.25 -10.28
CA ILE A 255 -9.41 -27.92 -9.52
C ILE A 255 -8.47 -26.90 -8.87
N ASN A 256 -7.58 -27.41 -8.01
CA ASN A 256 -6.53 -26.62 -7.33
C ASN A 256 -7.08 -25.45 -6.48
N CYS A 257 -8.31 -25.59 -6.00
CA CYS A 257 -8.94 -24.63 -5.10
C CYS A 257 -9.97 -25.34 -4.20
N ASP A 258 -9.79 -25.25 -2.89
CA ASP A 258 -10.70 -25.82 -1.89
C ASP A 258 -10.91 -24.86 -0.70
N CYS A 259 -11.89 -23.96 -0.83
CA CYS A 259 -12.21 -22.98 0.21
C CYS A 259 -12.70 -23.62 1.52
N SER A 260 -13.08 -24.90 1.53
CA SER A 260 -13.55 -25.58 2.75
C SER A 260 -12.45 -25.75 3.81
N LEU A 261 -11.19 -25.50 3.43
CA LEU A 261 -10.02 -25.55 4.31
C LEU A 261 -9.90 -24.37 5.28
N PHE A 262 -10.69 -23.30 5.10
CA PHE A 262 -10.80 -22.21 6.07
C PHE A 262 -11.67 -22.61 7.27
N ASN A 263 -11.19 -22.35 8.49
CA ASN A 263 -12.01 -22.50 9.69
C ASN A 263 -12.87 -21.25 9.92
N ASP A 264 -12.32 -20.07 9.63
CA ASP A 264 -13.05 -18.82 9.72
C ASP A 264 -14.12 -18.72 8.61
N PRO A 265 -15.41 -18.51 8.96
CA PRO A 265 -16.49 -18.48 7.99
C PRO A 265 -16.42 -17.26 7.06
N VAL A 266 -15.90 -16.12 7.51
CA VAL A 266 -15.77 -14.91 6.67
C VAL A 266 -14.69 -15.13 5.61
N LEU A 267 -13.54 -15.68 6.00
CA LEU A 267 -12.48 -16.02 5.05
C LEU A 267 -12.93 -17.08 4.04
N ARG A 268 -13.64 -18.13 4.52
CA ARG A 268 -14.22 -19.16 3.65
C ARG A 268 -15.17 -18.54 2.62
N THR A 269 -16.14 -17.75 3.08
CA THR A 269 -17.10 -17.08 2.19
C THR A 269 -16.39 -16.11 1.23
N GLY A 270 -15.36 -15.41 1.68
CA GLY A 270 -14.52 -14.57 0.84
C GLY A 270 -13.83 -15.32 -0.30
N CYS A 271 -13.23 -16.47 0.03
CA CYS A 271 -12.63 -17.38 -0.94
C CYS A 271 -13.67 -17.88 -1.96
N GLU A 272 -14.84 -18.33 -1.49
CA GLU A 272 -15.92 -18.83 -2.34
C GLU A 272 -16.48 -17.75 -3.27
N ASN A 273 -16.68 -16.54 -2.76
CA ASN A 273 -17.17 -15.40 -3.54
C ASN A 273 -16.20 -15.05 -4.67
N PHE A 274 -14.90 -14.94 -4.38
CA PHE A 274 -13.91 -14.67 -5.41
C PHE A 274 -13.83 -15.82 -6.43
N LEU A 275 -13.82 -17.08 -5.97
CA LEU A 275 -13.82 -18.25 -6.85
C LEU A 275 -15.04 -18.28 -7.78
N SER A 276 -16.21 -17.83 -7.31
CA SER A 276 -17.45 -17.80 -8.08
C SER A 276 -17.39 -16.83 -9.27
N LEU A 277 -16.56 -15.78 -9.17
CA LEU A 277 -16.36 -14.83 -10.27
C LEU A 277 -15.70 -15.46 -11.48
N LYS A 278 -14.87 -16.49 -11.26
CA LYS A 278 -13.99 -17.06 -12.29
C LYS A 278 -13.15 -15.96 -12.97
N TRP A 279 -12.68 -14.99 -12.21
CA TRP A 279 -11.81 -13.91 -12.67
C TRP A 279 -10.35 -14.37 -12.66
N ASP A 280 -9.84 -14.85 -13.79
CA ASP A 280 -8.40 -15.09 -13.97
C ASP A 280 -7.72 -13.82 -14.51
N ASN A 281 -7.52 -12.85 -13.61
CA ASN A 281 -6.86 -11.55 -13.87
C ASN A 281 -7.41 -10.79 -15.10
N PRO A 282 -8.75 -10.61 -15.24
CA PRO A 282 -9.29 -9.86 -16.35
C PRO A 282 -8.87 -8.38 -16.32
N GLU A 283 -8.81 -7.76 -17.50
CA GLU A 283 -8.85 -6.30 -17.59
C GLU A 283 -10.26 -5.81 -17.24
N VAL A 284 -10.33 -4.65 -16.59
CA VAL A 284 -11.59 -4.11 -16.06
C VAL A 284 -11.77 -2.64 -16.45
N GLU A 285 -13.03 -2.24 -16.56
CA GLU A 285 -13.41 -0.83 -16.56
C GLU A 285 -13.60 -0.37 -15.10
N TYR A 286 -13.18 0.86 -14.79
CA TYR A 286 -13.35 1.38 -13.43
C TYR A 286 -13.73 2.86 -13.39
N GLU A 287 -14.40 3.22 -12.29
CA GLU A 287 -14.67 4.59 -11.90
C GLU A 287 -14.62 4.72 -10.38
N GLU A 288 -14.12 5.85 -9.88
CA GLU A 288 -14.17 6.18 -8.45
C GLU A 288 -15.62 6.49 -8.06
N VAL A 289 -16.09 5.94 -6.94
CA VAL A 289 -17.45 6.09 -6.44
C VAL A 289 -17.44 6.36 -4.94
N ASN A 290 -18.56 6.84 -4.41
CA ASN A 290 -18.74 6.91 -2.96
C ASN A 290 -18.73 5.49 -2.39
N CYS A 291 -18.00 5.27 -1.29
CA CYS A 291 -18.02 3.97 -0.65
C CYS A 291 -19.43 3.60 -0.18
N PRO A 292 -19.92 2.39 -0.50
CA PRO A 292 -21.14 1.87 0.11
C PRO A 292 -20.94 1.76 1.62
N ARG A 293 -22.03 1.83 2.38
CA ARG A 293 -21.99 1.90 3.84
C ARG A 293 -21.21 0.74 4.44
N GLU A 294 -21.40 -0.45 3.90
CA GLU A 294 -20.79 -1.70 4.33
C GLU A 294 -19.25 -1.62 4.27
N LEU A 295 -18.70 -1.07 3.18
CA LEU A 295 -17.25 -0.84 3.05
C LEU A 295 -16.76 0.36 3.86
N GLY A 296 -17.59 1.39 4.00
CA GLY A 296 -17.28 2.58 4.80
C GLY A 296 -17.15 2.29 6.30
N GLN A 297 -17.64 1.15 6.77
CA GLN A 297 -17.61 0.75 8.19
C GLN A 297 -16.46 -0.18 8.56
N LEU A 298 -15.67 -0.63 7.57
CA LEU A 298 -14.48 -1.44 7.80
C LEU A 298 -13.51 -0.70 8.74
N PRO A 299 -12.97 -1.37 9.77
CA PRO A 299 -12.21 -0.74 10.85
C PRO A 299 -10.79 -0.43 10.38
N CYS A 300 -10.64 0.57 9.52
CA CYS A 300 -9.35 1.10 9.13
C CYS A 300 -8.82 2.12 10.14
N TRP A 301 -7.53 2.44 10.03
CA TRP A 301 -6.79 3.20 11.03
C TRP A 301 -7.49 4.50 11.46
N ASN A 302 -7.98 5.29 10.50
CA ASN A 302 -8.64 6.56 10.77
C ASN A 302 -10.00 6.34 11.45
N GLU A 303 -10.74 5.33 11.01
CA GLU A 303 -12.03 4.92 11.56
C GLU A 303 -11.90 4.40 13.01
N ASN A 304 -10.72 3.90 13.39
CA ASN A 304 -10.40 3.45 14.74
C ASN A 304 -9.75 4.53 15.63
N GLY A 305 -9.77 5.81 15.20
CA GLY A 305 -9.21 6.91 15.98
C GLY A 305 -7.68 6.98 15.96
N GLY A 306 -7.07 6.48 14.89
CA GLY A 306 -5.63 6.56 14.67
C GLY A 306 -4.85 5.48 15.42
N ARG A 307 -5.40 4.27 15.52
CA ARG A 307 -4.74 3.09 16.11
C ARG A 307 -5.31 1.79 15.57
N TYR A 308 -4.55 0.71 15.69
CA TYR A 308 -5.11 -0.61 15.52
C TYR A 308 -5.93 -1.01 16.75
N PRO A 309 -7.05 -1.71 16.56
CA PRO A 309 -7.77 -2.35 17.65
C PRO A 309 -7.01 -3.60 18.11
N GLU A 310 -7.04 -3.86 19.42
CA GLU A 310 -6.45 -5.07 20.02
C GLU A 310 -7.43 -6.25 19.97
N GLY A 311 -6.90 -7.45 19.70
CA GLY A 311 -7.70 -8.65 19.46
C GLY A 311 -8.52 -8.53 18.17
N VAL A 312 -9.28 -9.57 17.82
CA VAL A 312 -10.14 -9.56 16.62
C VAL A 312 -11.39 -8.71 16.90
N PRO A 313 -11.54 -7.51 16.29
CA PRO A 313 -12.74 -6.70 16.46
C PRO A 313 -13.91 -7.38 15.78
N SER A 314 -15.12 -7.21 16.33
CA SER A 314 -16.34 -7.77 15.72
C SER A 314 -16.53 -7.35 14.25
N ARG A 315 -16.12 -6.13 13.89
CA ARG A 315 -16.20 -5.66 12.50
C ARG A 315 -15.13 -6.24 11.58
N CYS A 316 -14.07 -6.83 12.11
CA CYS A 316 -13.11 -7.60 11.30
C CYS A 316 -13.58 -9.02 11.07
N SER A 317 -14.40 -9.58 11.97
CA SER A 317 -14.99 -10.92 11.85
C SER A 317 -16.43 -10.93 11.34
N ASP A 318 -16.98 -9.76 11.00
CA ASP A 318 -18.29 -9.61 10.37
C ASP A 318 -18.33 -8.33 9.52
N PRO A 319 -18.23 -8.45 8.17
CA PRO A 319 -18.30 -7.30 7.28
C PRO A 319 -19.68 -6.64 7.20
N LEU A 320 -20.75 -7.31 7.67
CA LEU A 320 -22.12 -6.78 7.63
C LEU A 320 -22.57 -6.17 8.97
N GLY A 321 -21.86 -6.47 10.06
CA GLY A 321 -22.10 -5.89 11.38
C GLY A 321 -23.46 -6.23 11.99
N VAL A 322 -23.93 -7.48 11.80
CA VAL A 322 -25.20 -8.04 12.28
C VAL A 322 -25.04 -8.84 13.57
#